data_AF-G9PA29-F1
#
_entry.id   AF-G9PA29-F1
#
_cell.length_a   1.000
_cell.length_b   1.000
_cell.length_c   1.000
_cell.angle_alpha   90.00
_cell.angle_beta   90.00
_cell.angle_gamma   90.00
#
_symmetry.space_group_name_H-M   'P 1'
#
loop_
_entity.id
_entity.type
_entity.pdbx_description
1 polymer ?
#
loop_
_entity_poly.entity_id
_entity_poly.type
_entity_poly.pdbx_seq_one_letter_code
_entity_poly.pdbx_strand_id
1 'polypeptide(L)' 'VDGKEFLVTSHLHEILVYLRHPYDQYTIRIDAVCINQQYMEEKTHQVRYMKDIYSGAESTLIWLG' A
#
# COMPACT_ATOMS: atom_id res chain seq x y z
N VAL A 1 -9.50 0.19 -7.22
CA VAL A 1 -9.14 1.50 -6.63
C VAL A 1 -10.16 2.51 -7.10
N ASP A 2 -10.83 3.23 -6.20
CA ASP A 2 -11.86 4.24 -6.53
C ASP A 2 -12.97 3.74 -7.48
N GLY A 3 -13.46 2.52 -7.22
CA GLY A 3 -14.51 1.89 -8.04
C GLY A 3 -14.05 1.34 -9.39
N LYS A 4 -12.75 1.39 -9.70
CA LYS A 4 -12.16 0.82 -10.94
C LYS A 4 -11.29 -0.38 -10.65
N GLU A 5 -11.20 -1.29 -11.62
CA GLU A 5 -10.23 -2.39 -11.61
C GLU A 5 -8.80 -1.82 -11.59
N PHE A 6 -7.93 -2.46 -10.83
CA PHE A 6 -6.53 -2.07 -10.70
C PHE A 6 -5.67 -3.34 -10.74
N LEU A 7 -4.80 -3.42 -11.74
CA LEU A 7 -3.89 -4.53 -11.88
C LEU A 7 -2.76 -4.42 -10.85
N VAL A 8 -2.53 -5.50 -10.12
CA VAL A 8 -1.49 -5.61 -9.10
C VAL A 8 -0.47 -6.67 -9.47
N THR A 9 0.72 -6.58 -8.88
CA THR A 9 1.72 -7.65 -8.99
C THR A 9 1.27 -8.90 -8.22
N SER A 10 1.83 -10.06 -8.56
CA SER A 10 1.55 -11.32 -7.86
C SER A 10 1.81 -11.23 -6.36
N HIS A 11 2.94 -10.65 -5.96
CA HIS A 11 3.29 -10.47 -4.54
C HIS A 11 2.26 -9.59 -3.81
N LEU A 12 1.78 -8.52 -4.44
CA LEU A 12 0.76 -7.68 -3.82
C LEU A 12 -0.58 -8.44 -3.69
N HIS A 13 -0.95 -9.24 -4.70
CA HIS A 13 -2.14 -10.08 -4.62
C HIS A 13 -2.06 -11.08 -3.45
N GLU A 14 -0.91 -11.75 -3.27
CA GLU A 14 -0.71 -12.71 -2.17
C GLU A 14 -0.88 -12.05 -0.79
N ILE A 15 -0.28 -10.88 -0.58
CA ILE A 15 -0.43 -10.13 0.67
C ILE A 15 -1.89 -9.73 0.90
N LEU A 16 -2.59 -9.26 -0.14
CA LEU A 16 -3.99 -8.87 -0.02
C LEU A 16 -4.87 -10.05 0.38
N VAL A 17 -4.59 -11.25 -0.13
CA VAL A 17 -5.27 -12.48 0.28
C VAL A 17 -4.93 -12.84 1.73
N TYR A 18 -3.65 -12.74 2.12
CA TYR A 18 -3.20 -13.01 3.49
C TYR A 18 -3.83 -12.06 4.53
N LEU A 19 -3.92 -10.77 4.20
CA LEU A 19 -4.50 -9.74 5.07
C LEU A 19 -6.04 -9.79 5.13
N ARG A 20 -6.68 -10.61 4.29
CA ARG A 20 -8.13 -10.70 4.23
C ARG A 20 -8.66 -11.50 5.43
N HIS A 21 -9.00 -10.80 6.51
CA HIS A 21 -9.72 -11.40 7.63
C HIS A 21 -11.23 -11.14 7.50
N PRO A 22 -12.09 -12.17 7.61
CA PRO A 22 -13.52 -12.05 7.28
C PRO A 22 -14.33 -11.16 8.24
N TYR A 23 -13.80 -10.85 9.43
CA TYR A 23 -14.51 -10.11 10.47
C TYR A 23 -13.89 -8.76 10.79
N ASP A 24 -12.73 -8.44 10.22
CA ASP A 24 -12.02 -7.21 10.53
C ASP A 24 -12.04 -6.25 9.34
N GLN A 25 -12.32 -4.98 9.63
CA GLN A 25 -12.24 -3.90 8.68
C GLN A 25 -10.96 -3.11 8.95
N TYR A 26 -9.96 -3.29 8.10
CA TYR A 26 -8.71 -2.53 8.18
C TYR A 26 -8.69 -1.45 7.11
N THR A 27 -8.28 -0.24 7.51
CA THR A 27 -7.81 0.77 6.54
C THR A 27 -6.32 0.52 6.31
N ILE A 28 -5.97 0.00 5.13
CA ILE A 28 -4.59 -0.34 4.80
C ILE A 28 -4.09 0.63 3.73
N ARG A 29 -2.92 1.23 3.97
CA ARG A 29 -2.18 1.96 2.95
C ARG A 29 -1.17 1.01 2.29
N ILE A 30 -1.16 0.98 0.96
CA ILE A 30 -0.27 0.13 0.18
C ILE A 30 0.51 1.01 -0.79
N ASP A 31 1.82 1.14 -0.59
CA ASP A 31 2.65 2.06 -1.39
C ASP A 31 2.65 1.73 -2.88
N ALA A 32 2.54 0.45 -3.24
CA ALA A 32 2.43 0.02 -4.64
C ALA A 32 1.10 0.44 -5.31
N VAL A 33 0.10 0.85 -4.53
CA VAL A 33 -1.21 1.31 -5.01
C VAL A 33 -1.33 2.83 -4.87
N CYS A 34 -0.91 3.40 -3.74
CA CYS A 34 -1.09 4.82 -3.43
C CYS A 34 -0.01 5.73 -4.04
N ILE A 35 1.13 5.18 -4.46
CA ILE A 35 2.22 5.95 -5.08
C ILE A 35 2.30 5.54 -6.54
N ASN A 36 2.26 6.51 -7.46
CA ASN A 36 2.55 6.24 -8.84
C ASN A 36 4.03 5.86 -9.02
N GLN A 37 4.29 4.56 -9.08
CA GLN A 37 5.65 4.04 -9.21
C GLN A 37 6.33 4.43 -10.53
N GLN A 38 5.57 4.85 -11.55
CA GLN A 38 6.09 5.23 -12.87
C GLN A 38 6.49 6.71 -12.95
N TYR A 39 6.07 7.55 -12.01
CA TYR A 39 6.33 8.98 -12.04
C TYR A 39 7.28 9.39 -10.90
N MET A 40 8.55 9.61 -11.25
CA MET A 40 9.65 9.78 -10.30
C MET A 40 9.50 11.00 -9.39
N GLU A 41 8.91 12.09 -9.90
CA GLU A 41 8.72 13.32 -9.12
C GLU A 41 7.69 13.12 -8.00
N GLU A 42 6.52 12.56 -8.33
CA GLU A 42 5.51 12.21 -7.32
C GLU A 42 6.05 11.16 -6.35
N LYS A 43 6.72 10.12 -6.85
CA LYS A 43 7.34 9.11 -6.00
C LYS A 43 8.30 9.75 -5.00
N THR A 44 9.17 10.64 -5.44
CA THR A 44 10.10 11.36 -4.56
C THR A 44 9.36 12.22 -3.53
N HIS A 45 8.28 12.88 -3.95
CA HIS A 45 7.44 13.68 -3.07
C HIS A 45 6.76 12.80 -2.00
N GLN A 46 6.13 11.69 -2.38
CA GLN A 46 5.51 10.73 -1.47
C GLN A 46 6.52 10.11 -0.51
N VAL A 47 7.73 9.76 -0.99
CA VAL A 47 8.80 9.21 -0.14
C VAL A 47 9.21 10.18 0.97
N ARG A 48 9.20 11.50 0.71
CA ARG A 48 9.49 12.51 1.75
C ARG A 48 8.47 12.49 2.90
N TYR A 49 7.23 12.09 2.63
CA TYR A 49 6.18 11.98 3.65
C TYR A 49 6.13 10.62 4.35
N MET A 50 6.95 9.62 3.95
CA MET A 50 6.90 8.28 4.54
C MET A 50 7.13 8.30 6.05
N LYS A 51 7.95 9.23 6.56
CA LYS A 51 8.14 9.42 7.99
C LYS A 51 6.83 9.74 8.71
N ASP A 52 6.03 10.65 8.15
CA ASP A 52 4.77 11.09 8.74
C ASP A 52 3.66 10.05 8.55
N ILE A 53 3.69 9.34 7.43
CA ILE A 53 2.77 8.22 7.14
C ILE A 53 3.00 7.08 8.15
N TYR A 54 4.26 6.68 8.35
CA TYR A 54 4.58 5.60 9.29
C TYR A 54 4.35 6.00 10.74
N SER A 55 4.59 7.26 11.11
CA SER A 55 4.30 7.72 12.48
C SER A 55 2.81 7.74 12.80
N GLY A 56 1.95 7.89 11.80
CA GLY A 56 0.50 7.81 11.94
C GLY A 56 -0.09 6.40 11.80
N ALA A 57 0.71 5.39 11.46
CA ALA A 57 0.22 4.03 11.29
C ALA A 57 0.18 3.30 12.64
N GLU A 58 -0.91 2.57 12.91
CA GLU A 58 -1.00 1.68 14.08
C GLU A 58 0.05 0.57 14.01
N SER A 59 0.27 0.02 12.82
CA SER A 59 1.30 -0.96 12.54
C SER A 59 1.80 -0.80 11.11
N THR A 60 3.05 -1.20 10.88
CA THR A 60 3.65 -1.25 9.54
C THR A 60 4.02 -2.69 9.24
N LEU A 61 3.46 -3.24 8.15
CA LEU A 61 3.78 -4.58 7.67
C LEU A 61 4.74 -4.48 6.49
N ILE A 62 5.87 -5.19 6.58
CA ILE A 62 6.86 -5.28 5.52
C ILE A 62 6.78 -6.67 4.92
N TRP A 63 6.66 -6.75 3.59
CA TRP A 63 6.66 -8.01 2.85
C TRP A 63 7.81 -8.00 1.84
N LEU A 64 8.73 -8.94 1.97
CA LEU A 64 9.97 -8.97 1.18
C LEU A 64 9.91 -9.91 -0.02
N GLY A 65 8.77 -10.57 -0.25
CA GLY A 65 8.66 -11.67 -1.21
C GLY A 65 8.99 -12.99 -0.53
#